data_AF-J9ERD1-F1
#
_entry.id   AF-J9ERD1-F1
#
_cell.length_a   1.000
_cell.length_b   1.000
_cell.length_c   1.000
_cell.angle_alpha   90.00
_cell.angle_beta   90.00
_cell.angle_gamma   90.00
#
_symmetry.space_group_name_H-M   'P 1'
#
loop_
_entity.id
_entity.type
_entity.pdbx_description
1 polymer ?
#
loop_
_entity_poly.entity_id
_entity_poly.type
_entity_poly.pdbx_seq_one_letter_code
_entity_poly.pdbx_strand_id
1 'polypeptide(L)'
;MAGKVGVKTVHYGTAIMPCVVKNILGTLPTKEFLISPPSVLATRQKLSYVKTNQFLENTVNVEDGRYPSVSTVLGCTTSQHLLYQWQLKMIKQLGGLGAFKKYMRIRMQSGTQYHSCIQKILGELRKRESFPDDIVEQITSEVDSSVASYLSSVLPVLRTLGDKNMELERPTSHHGLCYSGRFDATVTYKDALFLMDWKTASSGSSKDACTGIEKMYNDPVQLAAYVGAVNSDPNFRMLPEIRYGAIVVAKEDGSVADVVEMNSSHLE
;
A
#
# COMPACT_ATOMS: atom_id res chain seq x y z
N MET A 1 7.60 -31.06 -18.99
CA MET A 1 8.74 -30.13 -19.13
C MET A 1 8.27 -28.75 -18.69
N ALA A 2 8.68 -28.29 -17.51
CA ALA A 2 8.38 -26.93 -17.07
C ALA A 2 9.20 -25.96 -17.92
N GLY A 3 8.53 -25.11 -18.71
CA GLY A 3 9.22 -24.08 -19.47
C GLY A 3 9.93 -23.13 -18.51
N LYS A 4 11.19 -22.79 -18.79
CA LYS A 4 11.91 -21.73 -18.07
C LYS A 4 11.02 -20.49 -18.05
N VAL A 5 10.67 -20.00 -16.87
CA VAL A 5 9.88 -18.78 -16.76
C VAL A 5 10.83 -17.63 -17.07
N GLY A 6 10.77 -17.12 -18.30
CA GLY A 6 11.64 -16.02 -18.69
C GLY A 6 11.34 -14.77 -17.84
N VAL A 7 12.38 -14.15 -17.27
CA VAL A 7 12.23 -12.85 -16.60
C VAL A 7 12.00 -11.72 -17.62
N LYS A 8 11.21 -10.73 -17.23
CA LYS A 8 10.96 -9.51 -18.01
C LYS A 8 11.40 -8.26 -17.27
N THR A 9 11.77 -7.26 -18.06
CA THR A 9 11.91 -5.87 -17.61
C THR A 9 10.67 -5.11 -18.03
N VAL A 10 10.05 -4.41 -17.08
CA VAL A 10 8.83 -3.64 -17.28
C VAL A 10 9.17 -2.16 -17.15
N HIS A 11 8.68 -1.37 -18.10
CA HIS A 11 8.82 0.09 -18.13
C HIS A 11 7.44 0.72 -17.97
N TYR A 12 7.33 1.71 -17.10
CA TYR A 12 6.07 2.45 -16.89
C TYR A 12 6.33 3.89 -16.46
N GLY A 13 5.26 4.63 -16.20
CA GLY A 13 5.31 6.04 -15.83
C GLY A 13 5.31 6.96 -17.05
N THR A 14 5.86 8.14 -16.87
CA THR A 14 5.80 9.22 -17.88
C THR A 14 7.13 9.34 -18.61
N ALA A 15 7.16 9.98 -19.78
CA ALA A 15 8.41 10.29 -20.46
C ALA A 15 9.35 11.21 -19.65
N ILE A 16 8.79 12.01 -18.72
CA ILE A 16 9.55 12.93 -17.85
C ILE A 16 10.12 12.17 -16.64
N MET A 17 9.31 11.28 -16.06
CA MET A 17 9.65 10.44 -14.91
C MET A 17 9.35 8.97 -15.23
N PRO A 18 10.24 8.28 -15.96
CA PRO A 18 10.08 6.87 -16.26
C PRO A 18 10.51 6.00 -15.08
N CYS A 19 9.85 4.86 -14.93
CA CYS A 19 10.18 3.82 -13.97
C CYS A 19 10.54 2.52 -14.69
N VAL A 20 11.52 1.78 -14.13
CA VAL A 20 11.98 0.51 -14.69
C VAL A 20 12.05 -0.53 -13.59
N VAL A 21 11.40 -1.67 -13.79
CA VAL A 21 11.37 -2.79 -12.86
C VAL A 21 11.87 -4.03 -13.56
N LYS A 22 12.97 -4.60 -13.07
CA LYS A 22 13.59 -5.81 -13.62
C LYS A 22 13.13 -7.07 -12.88
N ASN A 23 13.42 -8.21 -13.50
CA ASN A 23 13.25 -9.56 -12.96
C ASN A 23 11.80 -9.93 -12.64
N ILE A 24 10.82 -9.36 -13.37
CA ILE A 24 9.41 -9.73 -13.21
C ILE A 24 9.16 -11.06 -13.92
N LEU A 25 8.40 -11.97 -13.31
CA LEU A 25 7.99 -13.22 -13.97
C LEU A 25 7.30 -12.92 -15.31
N GLY A 26 7.85 -13.43 -16.40
CA GLY A 26 7.38 -13.13 -17.75
C GLY A 26 6.21 -13.97 -18.23
N THR A 27 5.92 -15.06 -17.53
CA THR A 27 4.76 -15.95 -17.71
C THR A 27 4.20 -16.30 -16.34
N LEU A 28 2.91 -16.04 -16.15
CA LEU A 28 2.18 -16.49 -14.95
C LEU A 28 1.77 -17.96 -15.11
N PRO A 29 1.65 -18.73 -14.02
CA PRO A 29 1.13 -20.10 -14.06
C PRO A 29 -0.24 -20.17 -14.77
N THR A 30 -0.48 -21.23 -15.55
CA THR A 30 -1.71 -21.38 -16.35
C THR A 30 -2.96 -21.58 -15.48
N LYS A 31 -4.11 -21.11 -16.00
CA LYS A 31 -5.44 -21.12 -15.36
C LYS A 31 -5.94 -22.51 -14.93
N GLU A 32 -5.35 -23.61 -15.42
CA GLU A 32 -5.73 -24.99 -15.05
C GLU A 32 -5.71 -25.20 -13.52
N PHE A 33 -4.86 -24.47 -12.81
CA PHE A 33 -4.77 -24.51 -11.34
C PHE A 33 -5.90 -23.76 -10.61
N LEU A 34 -6.53 -22.76 -11.23
CA LEU A 34 -7.68 -22.05 -10.66
C LEU A 34 -8.96 -22.92 -10.67
N ILE A 35 -8.96 -24.00 -11.46
CA ILE A 35 -10.09 -24.90 -11.70
C ILE A 35 -9.85 -26.23 -10.95
N SER A 36 -9.63 -26.20 -9.64
CA SER A 36 -9.67 -27.44 -8.84
C SER A 36 -11.13 -27.82 -8.51
N PRO A 37 -11.52 -29.11 -8.43
CA PRO A 37 -12.92 -29.53 -8.36
C PRO A 37 -13.66 -29.08 -7.09
N PRO A 38 -15.01 -29.04 -7.11
CA PRO A 38 -15.84 -28.44 -6.06
C PRO A 38 -15.86 -29.17 -4.71
N SER A 39 -15.20 -30.32 -4.56
CA SER A 39 -15.33 -31.18 -3.37
C SER A 39 -14.72 -30.62 -2.09
N VAL A 40 -14.07 -29.45 -2.15
CA VAL A 40 -13.47 -28.78 -1.00
C VAL A 40 -14.19 -27.46 -0.64
N LEU A 41 -15.27 -27.07 -1.36
CA LEU A 41 -15.95 -25.77 -1.19
C LEU A 41 -16.65 -25.53 0.16
N ALA A 42 -16.69 -26.51 1.07
CA ALA A 42 -17.48 -26.42 2.31
C ALA A 42 -16.78 -25.74 3.50
N THR A 43 -15.49 -25.37 3.42
CA THR A 43 -14.77 -24.73 4.55
C THR A 43 -14.05 -23.46 4.13
N ARG A 44 -14.80 -22.35 3.99
CA ARG A 44 -14.38 -21.06 3.38
C ARG A 44 -13.08 -20.41 3.88
N GLN A 45 -12.49 -20.81 5.02
CA GLN A 45 -11.24 -20.23 5.52
C GLN A 45 -9.99 -21.12 5.36
N LYS A 46 -10.13 -22.43 5.14
CA LYS A 46 -8.95 -23.34 5.02
C LYS A 46 -8.44 -23.50 3.58
N LEU A 47 -9.22 -23.15 2.56
CA LEU A 47 -8.80 -23.34 1.16
C LEU A 47 -7.78 -22.33 0.65
N SER A 48 -7.80 -21.07 1.10
CA SER A 48 -6.87 -20.05 0.57
C SER A 48 -5.43 -20.47 0.85
N TYR A 49 -5.12 -20.83 2.10
CA TYR A 49 -3.79 -21.24 2.50
C TYR A 49 -3.37 -22.60 1.95
N VAL A 50 -4.28 -23.58 1.84
CA VAL A 50 -3.95 -24.91 1.29
C VAL A 50 -3.61 -24.82 -0.20
N LYS A 51 -4.37 -24.03 -0.98
CA LYS A 51 -4.03 -23.76 -2.39
C LYS A 51 -2.74 -22.96 -2.52
N THR A 52 -2.48 -22.01 -1.62
CA THR A 52 -1.22 -21.27 -1.57
C THR A 52 -0.02 -22.16 -1.23
N ASN A 53 -0.15 -23.11 -0.30
CA ASN A 53 0.94 -24.04 0.02
C ASN A 53 1.26 -24.99 -1.14
N GLN A 54 0.23 -25.55 -1.80
CA GLN A 54 0.41 -26.31 -3.05
C GLN A 54 1.05 -25.46 -4.15
N PHE A 55 0.69 -24.17 -4.23
CA PHE A 55 1.31 -23.23 -5.15
C PHE A 55 2.80 -23.02 -4.82
N LEU A 56 3.13 -22.79 -3.54
CA LEU A 56 4.50 -22.59 -3.06
C LEU A 56 5.36 -23.82 -3.36
N GLU A 57 4.85 -25.03 -3.11
CA GLU A 57 5.49 -26.31 -3.45
C GLU A 57 5.76 -26.46 -4.95
N ASN A 58 4.86 -25.97 -5.81
CA ASN A 58 5.02 -25.99 -7.27
C ASN A 58 5.91 -24.87 -7.81
N THR A 59 6.23 -23.84 -7.01
CA THR A 59 7.05 -22.68 -7.38
C THR A 59 8.43 -22.65 -6.71
N VAL A 60 8.87 -23.73 -6.05
CA VAL A 60 10.20 -23.87 -5.42
C VAL A 60 11.38 -23.91 -6.43
N ASN A 61 11.23 -23.29 -7.60
CA ASN A 61 12.37 -22.81 -8.38
C ASN A 61 12.39 -21.28 -8.28
N VAL A 62 12.95 -20.80 -7.17
CA VAL A 62 13.19 -19.39 -6.83
C VAL A 62 14.15 -18.70 -7.81
N GLU A 63 14.73 -19.43 -8.76
CA GLU A 63 15.75 -18.92 -9.68
C GLU A 63 15.22 -18.10 -10.89
N ASP A 64 13.89 -18.01 -11.12
CA ASP A 64 13.33 -17.47 -12.38
C ASP A 64 12.60 -16.10 -12.28
N GLY A 65 12.60 -15.39 -11.13
CA GLY A 65 12.10 -14.00 -11.02
C GLY A 65 11.14 -13.71 -9.85
N ARG A 66 10.57 -12.50 -9.80
CA ARG A 66 9.64 -12.05 -8.75
C ARG A 66 8.27 -11.66 -9.30
N TYR A 67 7.25 -11.75 -8.44
CA TYR A 67 5.94 -11.17 -8.74
C TYR A 67 6.04 -9.66 -8.97
N PRO A 68 5.22 -9.10 -9.89
CA PRO A 68 5.05 -7.66 -9.98
C PRO A 68 4.45 -7.14 -8.67
N SER A 69 4.94 -5.98 -8.21
CA SER A 69 4.31 -5.31 -7.08
C SER A 69 2.97 -4.68 -7.48
N VAL A 70 2.06 -4.47 -6.53
CA VAL A 70 0.80 -3.73 -6.75
C VAL A 70 1.08 -2.38 -7.44
N SER A 71 2.06 -1.61 -6.99
CA SER A 71 2.45 -0.35 -7.62
C SER A 71 2.97 -0.52 -9.07
N THR A 72 3.65 -1.64 -9.36
CA THR A 72 4.10 -1.94 -10.74
C THR A 72 2.90 -2.24 -11.63
N VAL A 73 1.96 -3.07 -11.17
CA VAL A 73 0.73 -3.39 -11.90
C VAL A 73 -0.04 -2.11 -12.21
N LEU A 74 -0.36 -1.32 -11.18
CA LEU A 74 -1.11 -0.07 -11.34
C LEU A 74 -0.39 0.94 -12.24
N GLY A 75 0.94 1.04 -12.11
CA GLY A 75 1.76 1.92 -12.94
C GLY A 75 1.71 1.56 -14.43
N CYS A 76 1.52 0.29 -14.76
CA CYS A 76 1.44 -0.20 -16.15
C CYS A 76 0.03 -0.15 -16.72
N THR A 77 -0.99 -0.28 -15.88
CA THR A 77 -2.40 -0.40 -16.34
C THR A 77 -3.17 0.91 -16.28
N THR A 78 -2.64 1.94 -15.61
CA THR A 78 -3.27 3.26 -15.52
C THR A 78 -2.75 4.21 -16.59
N SER A 79 -3.65 4.97 -17.23
CA SER A 79 -3.27 6.03 -18.16
C SER A 79 -2.43 7.11 -17.47
N GLN A 80 -1.25 7.39 -18.03
CA GLN A 80 -0.31 8.38 -17.50
C GLN A 80 -0.52 9.79 -18.08
N HIS A 81 -1.56 9.98 -18.90
CA HIS A 81 -1.78 11.23 -19.64
C HIS A 81 -1.98 12.44 -18.72
N LEU A 82 -2.86 12.33 -17.73
CA LEU A 82 -3.14 13.43 -16.79
C LEU A 82 -1.91 13.76 -15.92
N LEU A 83 -1.19 12.73 -15.47
CA LEU A 83 0.06 12.91 -14.74
C LEU A 83 1.10 13.65 -15.59
N TYR A 84 1.26 13.26 -16.85
CA TYR A 84 2.18 13.91 -17.78
C TYR A 84 1.82 15.38 -18.02
N GLN A 85 0.54 15.71 -18.23
CA GLN A 85 0.09 17.10 -18.37
C GLN A 85 0.36 17.93 -17.11
N TRP A 86 0.12 17.36 -15.93
CA TRP A 86 0.43 18.01 -14.66
C TRP A 86 1.95 18.27 -14.51
N GLN A 87 2.79 17.31 -14.88
CA GLN A 87 4.26 17.47 -14.85
C GLN A 87 4.72 18.60 -15.77
N LEU A 88 4.20 18.70 -17.00
CA LEU A 88 4.53 19.79 -17.92
C LEU A 88 4.14 21.16 -17.32
N LYS A 89 2.96 21.25 -16.70
CA LYS A 89 2.51 22.46 -16.00
C LYS A 89 3.45 22.82 -14.85
N MET A 90 3.80 21.86 -14.00
CA MET A 90 4.72 22.06 -12.87
C MET A 90 6.11 22.48 -13.33
N ILE A 91 6.65 21.87 -14.39
CA ILE A 91 7.96 22.25 -14.96
C ILE A 91 7.96 23.71 -15.37
N LYS A 92 6.89 24.18 -16.04
CA LYS A 92 6.75 25.59 -16.42
C LYS A 92 6.67 26.50 -15.19
N GLN A 93 5.87 26.13 -14.19
CA GLN A 93 5.66 26.94 -12.99
C GLN A 93 6.91 27.02 -12.09
N LEU A 94 7.67 25.94 -11.96
CA LEU A 94 8.87 25.87 -11.13
C LEU A 94 10.13 26.42 -11.84
N GLY A 95 10.01 26.87 -13.10
CA GLY A 95 11.12 27.45 -13.84
C GLY A 95 12.09 26.44 -14.44
N GLY A 96 11.64 25.20 -14.71
CA GLY A 96 12.38 24.22 -15.49
C GLY A 96 12.46 22.81 -14.89
N LEU A 97 13.00 21.88 -15.67
CA LEU A 97 13.07 20.46 -15.32
C LEU A 97 13.94 20.19 -14.08
N GLY A 98 15.02 20.95 -13.89
CA GLY A 98 15.90 20.81 -12.72
C GLY A 98 15.18 21.13 -11.41
N ALA A 99 14.44 22.25 -11.38
CA ALA A 99 13.63 22.66 -10.24
C ALA A 99 12.51 21.64 -9.96
N PHE A 100 11.82 21.17 -11.01
CA PHE A 100 10.81 20.11 -10.89
C PHE A 100 11.37 18.81 -10.31
N LYS A 101 12.54 18.34 -10.78
CA LYS A 101 13.19 17.14 -10.22
C LYS A 101 13.56 17.31 -8.74
N LYS A 102 14.05 18.49 -8.35
CA LYS A 102 14.33 18.81 -6.93
C LYS A 102 13.04 18.79 -6.11
N TYR A 103 11.98 19.40 -6.60
CA TYR A 103 10.65 19.39 -5.98
C TYR A 103 10.12 17.97 -5.76
N MET A 104 10.15 17.11 -6.79
CA MET A 104 9.72 15.72 -6.68
C MET A 104 10.55 14.92 -5.67
N ARG A 105 11.87 15.15 -5.61
CA ARG A 105 12.74 14.49 -4.63
C ARG A 105 12.36 14.86 -3.20
N ILE A 106 12.17 16.15 -2.92
CA ILE A 106 11.77 16.64 -1.59
C ILE A 106 10.42 16.05 -1.19
N ARG A 107 9.44 16.06 -2.11
CA ARG A 107 8.12 15.48 -1.87
C ARG A 107 8.20 13.99 -1.54
N MET A 108 9.00 13.21 -2.28
CA MET A 108 9.18 11.79 -2.01
C MET A 108 9.87 11.54 -0.67
N GLN A 109 10.89 12.33 -0.33
CA GLN A 109 11.59 12.24 0.95
C GLN A 109 10.67 12.55 2.13
N SER A 110 9.86 13.60 2.02
CA SER A 110 8.84 13.96 3.03
C SER A 110 7.83 12.83 3.24
N GLY A 111 7.33 12.22 2.15
CA GLY A 111 6.48 11.03 2.23
C GLY A 111 7.17 9.87 2.95
N THR A 112 8.39 9.50 2.56
CA THR A 112 9.15 8.42 3.22
C THR A 112 9.38 8.70 4.72
N GLN A 113 9.73 9.94 5.08
CA GLN A 113 9.92 10.33 6.47
C GLN A 113 8.60 10.26 7.26
N TYR A 114 7.49 10.70 6.66
CA TYR A 114 6.15 10.58 7.24
C TYR A 114 5.81 9.11 7.56
N HIS A 115 5.90 8.19 6.58
CA HIS A 115 5.64 6.76 6.83
C HIS A 115 6.57 6.18 7.90
N SER A 116 7.85 6.58 7.91
CA SER A 116 8.82 6.14 8.92
C SER A 116 8.41 6.59 10.33
N CYS A 117 7.88 7.81 10.47
CA CYS A 117 7.37 8.31 11.74
C CYS A 117 6.11 7.57 12.19
N ILE A 118 5.15 7.33 11.28
CA ILE A 118 3.95 6.54 11.59
C ILE A 118 4.32 5.13 12.03
N GLN A 119 5.24 4.46 11.33
CA GLN A 119 5.73 3.15 11.70
C GLN A 119 6.35 3.13 13.10
N LYS A 120 7.14 4.15 13.47
CA LYS A 120 7.71 4.28 14.82
C LYS A 120 6.63 4.47 15.88
N ILE A 121 5.68 5.38 15.66
CA ILE A 121 4.58 5.68 16.59
C ILE A 121 3.73 4.43 16.82
N LEU A 122 3.29 3.77 15.74
CA LEU A 122 2.51 2.53 15.84
C LEU A 122 3.33 1.37 16.43
N GLY A 123 4.63 1.32 16.14
CA GLY A 123 5.54 0.34 16.72
C GLY A 123 5.68 0.48 18.24
N GLU A 124 5.60 1.69 18.77
CA GLU A 124 5.55 1.96 20.21
C GLU A 124 4.16 1.73 20.80
N LEU A 125 3.08 2.12 20.10
CA LEU A 125 1.70 1.81 20.50
C LEU A 125 1.51 0.31 20.70
N ARG A 126 2.05 -0.53 19.79
CA ARG A 126 1.99 -2.00 19.92
C ARG A 126 2.63 -2.56 21.20
N LYS A 127 3.52 -1.80 21.85
CA LYS A 127 4.26 -2.24 23.05
C LYS A 127 3.66 -1.69 24.35
N ARG A 128 2.71 -0.76 24.26
CA ARG A 128 2.18 0.01 25.40
C ARG A 128 0.66 -0.11 25.43
N GLU A 129 0.08 -0.05 26.62
CA GLU A 129 -1.38 -0.04 26.78
C GLU A 129 -1.99 1.36 26.52
N SER A 130 -1.15 2.40 26.50
CA SER A 130 -1.53 3.79 26.25
C SER A 130 -0.81 4.37 25.04
N PHE A 131 -1.42 5.41 24.45
CA PHE A 131 -0.83 6.10 23.31
C PHE A 131 0.50 6.78 23.67
N PRO A 132 1.57 6.65 22.85
CA PRO A 132 2.92 7.12 23.20
C PRO A 132 3.12 8.61 22.89
N ASP A 133 2.40 9.50 23.60
CA ASP A 133 2.47 10.96 23.38
C ASP A 133 3.90 11.53 23.57
N ASP A 134 4.67 10.96 24.49
CA ASP A 134 6.10 11.30 24.73
C ASP A 134 6.97 11.08 23.48
N ILE A 135 6.75 9.95 22.81
CA ILE A 135 7.49 9.59 21.58
C ILE A 135 7.02 10.46 20.42
N VAL A 136 5.72 10.76 20.35
CA VAL A 136 5.16 11.64 19.33
C VAL A 136 5.78 13.03 19.42
N GLU A 137 5.87 13.61 20.62
CA GLU A 137 6.47 14.92 20.83
C GLU A 137 7.94 14.93 20.40
N GLN A 138 8.71 13.92 20.81
CA GLN A 138 10.11 13.76 20.40
C GLN A 138 10.23 13.68 18.86
N ILE A 139 9.52 12.75 18.22
CA ILE A 139 9.58 12.57 16.76
C ILE A 139 9.18 13.85 16.03
N THR A 140 8.13 14.53 16.48
CA THR A 140 7.62 15.74 15.83
C THR A 140 8.63 16.89 15.92
N SER A 141 9.43 16.95 16.99
CA SER A 141 10.50 17.96 17.15
C SER A 141 11.73 17.72 16.27
N GLU A 142 11.95 16.49 15.80
CA GLU A 142 13.13 16.07 15.03
C GLU A 142 12.93 16.11 13.50
N VAL A 143 11.69 16.34 13.03
CA VAL A 143 11.35 16.32 11.60
C VAL A 143 11.11 17.71 11.03
N ASP A 144 11.18 17.83 9.70
CA ASP A 144 10.86 19.06 8.99
C ASP A 144 9.41 19.50 9.25
N SER A 145 9.14 20.81 9.21
CA SER A 145 7.83 21.40 9.49
C SER A 145 6.68 20.81 8.66
N SER A 146 6.94 20.46 7.40
CA SER A 146 5.96 19.79 6.54
C SER A 146 5.55 18.42 7.09
N VAL A 147 6.50 17.62 7.57
CA VAL A 147 6.24 16.31 8.15
C VAL A 147 5.59 16.44 9.52
N ALA A 148 6.02 17.41 10.33
CA ALA A 148 5.38 17.72 11.61
C ALA A 148 3.90 18.08 11.41
N SER A 149 3.56 18.81 10.33
CA SER A 149 2.17 19.16 10.00
C SER A 149 1.35 17.92 9.62
N TYR A 150 1.90 17.03 8.78
CA TYR A 150 1.25 15.76 8.46
C TYR A 150 1.05 14.88 9.70
N LEU A 151 2.04 14.82 10.61
CA LEU A 151 1.90 14.09 11.88
C LEU A 151 0.77 14.69 12.73
N SER A 152 0.77 16.01 12.92
CA SER A 152 -0.28 16.73 13.64
C SER A 152 -1.68 16.42 13.09
N SER A 153 -1.80 16.36 11.76
CA SER A 153 -3.03 16.04 11.04
C SER A 153 -3.56 14.64 11.39
N VAL A 154 -2.70 13.62 11.44
CA VAL A 154 -3.10 12.22 11.63
C VAL A 154 -3.19 11.79 13.10
N LEU A 155 -2.60 12.54 14.04
CA LEU A 155 -2.62 12.20 15.47
C LEU A 155 -4.00 11.90 16.06
N PRO A 156 -5.07 12.67 15.76
CA PRO A 156 -6.42 12.32 16.21
C PRO A 156 -6.86 10.93 15.77
N VAL A 157 -6.49 10.50 14.56
CA VAL A 157 -6.79 9.15 14.04
C VAL A 157 -5.95 8.11 14.77
N LEU A 158 -4.63 8.33 14.91
CA LEU A 158 -3.74 7.35 15.56
C LEU A 158 -4.15 7.03 17.00
N ARG A 159 -4.67 8.02 17.74
CA ARG A 159 -5.16 7.85 19.12
C ARG A 159 -6.39 6.95 19.24
N THR A 160 -7.09 6.68 18.15
CA THR A 160 -8.28 5.80 18.13
C THR A 160 -7.95 4.36 17.76
N LEU A 161 -6.69 4.06 17.45
CA LEU A 161 -6.25 2.74 17.02
C LEU A 161 -5.98 1.82 18.22
N GLY A 162 -6.30 0.54 18.06
CA GLY A 162 -5.95 -0.50 19.01
C GLY A 162 -4.50 -0.96 18.87
N ASP A 163 -3.96 -1.53 19.95
CA ASP A 163 -2.60 -2.01 20.11
C ASP A 163 -2.40 -3.49 19.70
N LYS A 164 -3.50 -4.26 19.61
CA LYS A 164 -3.49 -5.71 19.31
C LYS A 164 -3.59 -6.03 17.81
N ASN A 165 -3.04 -7.20 17.45
CA ASN A 165 -3.08 -7.78 16.09
C ASN A 165 -2.52 -6.86 15.00
N MET A 166 -1.51 -6.07 15.36
CA MET A 166 -0.93 -5.05 14.50
C MET A 166 0.30 -5.56 13.76
N GLU A 167 0.22 -5.58 12.43
CA GLU A 167 1.36 -5.78 11.53
C GLU A 167 1.73 -4.47 10.88
N LEU A 168 3.02 -4.14 10.85
CA LEU A 168 3.52 -2.87 10.34
C LEU A 168 4.53 -3.13 9.24
N GLU A 169 4.31 -2.53 8.07
CA GLU A 169 5.29 -2.44 7.00
C GLU A 169 5.81 -3.85 6.65
N ARG A 170 4.88 -4.78 6.38
CA ARG A 170 5.21 -6.18 6.09
C ARG A 170 5.05 -6.47 4.60
N PRO A 171 5.96 -7.27 4.00
CA PRO A 171 5.76 -7.79 2.66
C PRO A 171 4.60 -8.79 2.65
N THR A 172 3.82 -8.80 1.59
CA THR A 172 2.76 -9.79 1.34
C THR A 172 2.73 -10.23 -0.11
N SER A 173 2.26 -11.45 -0.37
CA SER A 173 2.08 -11.99 -1.71
C SER A 173 0.77 -12.73 -1.86
N HIS A 174 0.03 -12.42 -2.92
CA HIS A 174 -1.11 -13.24 -3.33
C HIS A 174 -0.64 -14.28 -4.33
N HIS A 175 -0.20 -15.45 -3.86
CA HIS A 175 0.35 -16.50 -4.71
C HIS A 175 -0.62 -16.96 -5.82
N GLY A 176 -1.92 -17.11 -5.50
CA GLY A 176 -2.94 -17.49 -6.50
C GLY A 176 -3.18 -16.46 -7.62
N LEU A 177 -2.97 -15.17 -7.37
CA LEU A 177 -3.10 -14.08 -8.34
C LEU A 177 -1.74 -13.52 -8.80
N CYS A 178 -0.65 -14.07 -8.28
CA CYS A 178 0.73 -13.81 -8.65
C CYS A 178 1.15 -12.33 -8.61
N TYR A 179 0.73 -11.58 -7.59
CA TYR A 179 1.23 -10.24 -7.30
C TYR A 179 1.74 -10.15 -5.85
N SER A 180 2.57 -9.14 -5.58
CA SER A 180 3.11 -8.88 -4.24
C SER A 180 3.07 -7.40 -3.87
N GLY A 181 3.45 -7.09 -2.64
CA GLY A 181 3.72 -5.72 -2.25
C GLY A 181 4.06 -5.61 -0.77
N ARG A 182 3.95 -4.38 -0.27
CA ARG A 182 4.19 -4.02 1.12
C ARG A 182 3.08 -3.08 1.52
N PHE A 183 2.28 -3.50 2.50
CA PHE A 183 1.22 -2.67 3.06
C PHE A 183 1.76 -1.90 4.26
N ASP A 184 1.14 -0.76 4.56
CA ASP A 184 1.60 0.10 5.64
C ASP A 184 1.28 -0.49 7.01
N ALA A 185 0.01 -0.80 7.30
CA ALA A 185 -0.38 -1.41 8.56
C ALA A 185 -1.65 -2.25 8.47
N THR A 186 -1.73 -3.32 9.27
CA THR A 186 -3.00 -3.85 9.78
C THR A 186 -3.16 -3.38 11.22
N VAL A 187 -4.33 -2.89 11.59
CA VAL A 187 -4.57 -2.34 12.93
C VAL A 187 -6.04 -2.44 13.30
N THR A 188 -6.32 -2.61 14.59
CA THR A 188 -7.69 -2.59 15.09
C THR A 188 -8.21 -1.15 15.10
N TYR A 189 -9.35 -0.90 14.47
CA TYR A 189 -10.03 0.39 14.42
C TYR A 189 -11.54 0.15 14.48
N LYS A 190 -12.26 0.87 15.34
CA LYS A 190 -13.71 0.69 15.57
C LYS A 190 -14.10 -0.78 15.78
N ASP A 191 -13.37 -1.47 16.66
CA ASP A 191 -13.59 -2.88 17.04
C ASP A 191 -13.42 -3.92 15.91
N ALA A 192 -12.84 -3.56 14.77
CA ALA A 192 -12.52 -4.49 13.69
C ALA A 192 -11.07 -4.33 13.20
N LEU A 193 -10.52 -5.38 12.57
CA LEU A 193 -9.20 -5.32 11.96
C LEU A 193 -9.30 -4.65 10.58
N PHE A 194 -8.57 -3.56 10.41
CA PHE A 194 -8.46 -2.80 9.17
C PHE A 194 -7.07 -2.99 8.55
N LEU A 195 -6.99 -2.95 7.22
CA LEU A 195 -5.77 -2.58 6.52
C LEU A 195 -5.78 -1.07 6.27
N MET A 196 -4.79 -0.37 6.81
CA MET A 196 -4.66 1.09 6.71
C MET A 196 -3.58 1.44 5.68
N ASP A 197 -3.85 2.40 4.80
CA ASP A 197 -2.89 2.98 3.86
C ASP A 197 -2.78 4.49 4.13
N TRP A 198 -1.60 4.96 4.52
CA TRP A 198 -1.37 6.35 4.90
C TRP A 198 -0.95 7.15 3.66
N LYS A 199 -1.52 8.34 3.48
CA LYS A 199 -1.22 9.23 2.36
C LYS A 199 -1.00 10.64 2.85
N THR A 200 -0.09 11.35 2.19
CA THR A 200 0.04 12.80 2.33
C THR A 200 -0.69 13.50 1.19
N ALA A 201 -1.40 14.58 1.51
CA ALA A 201 -2.04 15.45 0.54
C ALA A 201 -1.48 16.86 0.64
N SER A 202 -0.90 17.35 -0.46
CA SER A 202 -0.48 18.75 -0.55
C SER A 202 -1.69 19.67 -0.66
N SER A 203 -1.60 20.86 -0.09
CA SER A 203 -2.68 21.85 -0.10
C SER A 203 -3.19 22.11 -1.52
N GLY A 204 -4.52 22.11 -1.68
CA GLY A 204 -5.20 22.31 -2.97
C GLY A 204 -5.16 21.12 -3.93
N SER A 205 -4.64 19.97 -3.51
CA SER A 205 -4.75 18.73 -4.30
C SER A 205 -6.17 18.14 -4.27
N SER A 206 -6.49 17.25 -5.20
CA SER A 206 -7.81 16.58 -5.21
C SER A 206 -8.09 15.78 -3.93
N LYS A 207 -7.05 15.23 -3.30
CA LYS A 207 -7.13 14.49 -2.03
C LYS A 207 -7.23 15.40 -0.81
N ASP A 208 -6.74 16.64 -0.93
CA ASP A 208 -6.83 17.64 0.12
C ASP A 208 -8.30 18.08 0.32
N ALA A 209 -9.02 18.32 -0.78
CA ALA A 209 -10.39 18.81 -0.75
C ALA A 209 -11.47 17.71 -0.76
N CYS A 210 -11.13 16.43 -0.53
CA CYS A 210 -12.11 15.36 -0.69
C CYS A 210 -11.96 14.16 0.24
N THR A 211 -13.11 13.79 0.80
CA THR A 211 -13.32 12.65 1.71
C THR A 211 -13.92 11.41 1.03
N GLY A 212 -14.14 11.44 -0.29
CA GLY A 212 -14.80 10.38 -1.05
C GLY A 212 -13.82 9.44 -1.75
N ILE A 213 -14.23 8.17 -1.91
CA ILE A 213 -13.41 7.11 -2.53
C ILE A 213 -13.05 7.45 -3.98
N GLU A 214 -13.93 8.16 -4.68
CA GLU A 214 -13.82 8.51 -6.09
C GLU A 214 -12.68 9.49 -6.39
N LYS A 215 -12.22 10.25 -5.39
CA LYS A 215 -11.09 11.19 -5.54
C LYS A 215 -9.75 10.61 -5.07
N MET A 216 -9.74 9.33 -4.67
CA MET A 216 -8.53 8.62 -4.22
C MET A 216 -7.76 7.94 -5.36
N TYR A 217 -8.17 8.15 -6.61
CA TYR A 217 -7.51 7.61 -7.81
C TYR A 217 -7.31 6.09 -7.70
N ASN A 218 -6.06 5.61 -7.66
CA ASN A 218 -5.71 4.20 -7.59
C ASN A 218 -5.59 3.67 -6.16
N ASP A 219 -5.64 4.53 -5.14
CA ASP A 219 -5.45 4.11 -3.74
C ASP A 219 -6.50 3.06 -3.30
N PRO A 220 -7.81 3.15 -3.68
CA PRO A 220 -8.78 2.12 -3.31
C PRO A 220 -8.45 0.75 -3.91
N VAL A 221 -8.00 0.73 -5.17
CA VAL A 221 -7.57 -0.51 -5.83
C VAL A 221 -6.29 -1.07 -5.19
N GLN A 222 -5.36 -0.20 -4.81
CA GLN A 222 -4.16 -0.59 -4.08
C GLN A 222 -4.51 -1.22 -2.73
N LEU A 223 -5.42 -0.60 -1.99
CA LEU A 223 -5.88 -1.09 -0.69
C LEU A 223 -6.57 -2.46 -0.82
N ALA A 224 -7.51 -2.59 -1.75
CA ALA A 224 -8.19 -3.86 -2.04
C ALA A 224 -7.21 -4.98 -2.42
N ALA A 225 -6.21 -4.67 -3.26
CA ALA A 225 -5.17 -5.62 -3.62
C ALA A 225 -4.36 -6.07 -2.39
N TYR A 226 -4.02 -5.18 -1.47
CA TYR A 226 -3.33 -5.56 -0.24
C TYR A 226 -4.20 -6.38 0.71
N VAL A 227 -5.50 -6.06 0.86
CA VAL A 227 -6.44 -6.87 1.64
C VAL A 227 -6.51 -8.29 1.09
N GLY A 228 -6.69 -8.43 -0.23
CA GLY A 228 -6.73 -9.73 -0.89
C GLY A 228 -5.42 -10.53 -0.73
N ALA A 229 -4.27 -9.87 -0.77
CA ALA A 229 -2.98 -10.50 -0.55
C ALA A 229 -2.81 -10.98 0.89
N VAL A 230 -3.07 -10.11 1.88
CA VAL A 230 -2.93 -10.47 3.30
C VAL A 230 -3.86 -11.62 3.68
N ASN A 231 -5.12 -11.59 3.25
CA ASN A 231 -6.09 -12.65 3.52
C ASN A 231 -5.72 -14.00 2.86
N SER A 232 -4.87 -13.98 1.83
CA SER A 232 -4.45 -15.19 1.08
C SER A 232 -3.05 -15.69 1.42
N ASP A 233 -2.25 -14.88 2.13
CA ASP A 233 -0.83 -15.12 2.39
C ASP A 233 -0.64 -15.87 3.73
N PRO A 234 -0.07 -17.10 3.72
CA PRO A 234 0.10 -17.94 4.90
C PRO A 234 0.85 -17.28 6.06
N ASN A 235 1.67 -16.26 5.79
CA ASN A 235 2.39 -15.52 6.83
C ASN A 235 1.44 -14.78 7.78
N PHE A 236 0.22 -14.48 7.34
CA PHE A 236 -0.78 -13.71 8.10
C PHE A 236 -1.96 -14.57 8.55
N ARG A 237 -1.86 -15.91 8.47
CA ARG A 237 -2.94 -16.85 8.84
C ARG A 237 -3.47 -16.76 10.27
N MET A 238 -2.72 -16.11 11.15
CA MET A 238 -3.09 -15.91 12.55
C MET A 238 -3.91 -14.62 12.75
N LEU A 239 -3.93 -13.72 11.77
CA LEU A 239 -4.80 -12.54 11.81
C LEU A 239 -6.24 -12.94 11.53
N PRO A 240 -7.23 -12.27 12.14
CA PRO A 240 -8.60 -12.26 11.65
C PRO A 240 -8.66 -11.89 10.17
N GLU A 241 -9.64 -12.44 9.45
CA GLU A 241 -9.91 -12.04 8.07
C GLU A 241 -10.18 -10.53 8.02
N ILE A 242 -9.41 -9.82 7.18
CA ILE A 242 -9.57 -8.38 7.00
C ILE A 242 -10.74 -8.15 6.05
N ARG A 243 -11.77 -7.47 6.55
CA ARG A 243 -12.99 -7.14 5.79
C ARG A 243 -13.19 -5.64 5.59
N TYR A 244 -12.29 -4.86 6.18
CA TYR A 244 -12.31 -3.41 6.16
C TYR A 244 -10.93 -2.88 5.84
N GLY A 245 -10.89 -1.73 5.19
CA GLY A 245 -9.67 -0.96 5.01
C GLY A 245 -9.97 0.52 5.14
N ALA A 246 -8.94 1.34 5.32
CA ALA A 246 -9.10 2.77 5.17
C ALA A 246 -7.86 3.42 4.55
N ILE A 247 -8.12 4.49 3.79
CA ILE A 247 -7.09 5.39 3.30
C ILE A 247 -7.12 6.61 4.22
N VAL A 248 -6.01 6.88 4.89
CA VAL A 248 -5.90 8.00 5.83
C VAL A 248 -5.07 9.10 5.18
N VAL A 249 -5.70 10.24 4.94
CA VAL A 249 -5.13 11.36 4.19
C VAL A 249 -4.72 12.47 5.14
N ALA A 250 -3.42 12.51 5.46
CA ALA A 250 -2.80 13.57 6.24
C ALA A 250 -2.66 14.86 5.41
N LYS A 251 -3.00 15.98 6.03
CA LYS A 251 -3.09 17.31 5.42
C LYS A 251 -1.82 18.12 5.68
N GLU A 252 -1.35 18.80 4.64
CA GLU A 252 -0.12 19.61 4.70
C GLU A 252 -0.23 20.81 5.65
N ASP A 253 -1.45 21.31 5.86
CA ASP A 253 -1.73 22.44 6.76
C ASP A 253 -1.91 22.03 8.23
N GLY A 254 -1.85 20.73 8.54
CA GLY A 254 -2.05 20.20 9.88
C GLY A 254 -3.51 20.08 10.33
N SER A 255 -4.48 20.39 9.46
CA SER A 255 -5.89 20.10 9.72
C SER A 255 -6.13 18.60 9.88
N VAL A 256 -7.20 18.21 10.57
CA VAL A 256 -7.46 16.80 10.91
C VAL A 256 -7.52 15.94 9.65
N ALA A 257 -6.81 14.81 9.68
CA ALA A 257 -6.74 13.88 8.57
C ALA A 257 -8.13 13.31 8.23
N ASP A 258 -8.37 13.09 6.94
CA ASP A 258 -9.55 12.40 6.47
C ASP A 258 -9.34 10.88 6.50
N VAL A 259 -10.37 10.14 6.91
CA VAL A 259 -10.37 8.67 6.88
C VAL A 259 -11.43 8.20 5.90
N VAL A 260 -10.99 7.65 4.77
CA VAL A 260 -11.88 7.07 3.75
C VAL A 260 -11.97 5.58 3.98
N GLU A 261 -13.05 5.15 4.61
CA GLU A 261 -13.31 3.76 4.97
C GLU A 261 -13.84 2.96 3.77
N MET A 262 -13.37 1.72 3.68
CA MET A 262 -13.77 0.72 2.69
C MET A 262 -14.26 -0.52 3.44
N ASN A 263 -15.49 -0.92 3.16
CA ASN A 263 -16.06 -2.19 3.65
C ASN A 263 -15.93 -3.29 2.57
N SER A 264 -16.47 -4.47 2.84
CA SER A 264 -16.36 -5.63 1.94
C SER A 264 -16.87 -5.36 0.52
N SER A 265 -17.94 -4.56 0.31
CA SER A 265 -18.43 -4.26 -1.04
C SER A 265 -17.50 -3.36 -1.86
N HIS A 266 -16.55 -2.69 -1.21
CA HIS A 266 -15.51 -1.89 -1.88
C HIS A 266 -14.23 -2.69 -2.12
N LEU A 267 -14.06 -3.82 -1.41
CA LEU A 267 -12.82 -4.62 -1.37
C LEU A 267 -12.93 -5.92 -2.18
N GLU A 268 -14.15 -6.37 -2.52
CA GLU A 268 -14.47 -7.47 -3.43
C GLU A 268 -14.38 -7.05 -4.91
#